data_AF-A0AAD9NU01-F1
#
_entry.id   AF-A0AAD9NU01-F1
#
_cell.length_a   1.000
_cell.length_b   1.000
_cell.length_c   1.000
_cell.angle_alpha   90.00
_cell.angle_beta   90.00
_cell.angle_gamma   90.00
#
_symmetry.space_group_name_H-M   'P 1'
#
loop_
_entity.id
_entity.type
_entity.pdbx_description
1 polymer ?
#
loop_
_entity_poly.entity_id
_entity_poly.type
_entity_poly.pdbx_seq_one_letter_code
_entity_poly.pdbx_strand_id
1 'polypeptide(L)'
;MNKLQTWSRLRAAYQATPRRWHRSEVKQSSSACATYDVIVVGGGHAGTEAACASARMGANTLLVTHKLTTIGEMSCNPSFGGIGKGHLMKEVDALDGICARICDETGIHYKMLNKRKGPAVWGPRAQIDRALFKSRVQAEVNSTPNLSLMAAPVEDLILTDIFEPDNSLATRCCQGVILGNGDQVFGKTVVLTTGTFLRGMIRIGLEKWSAGRLDDEPSIGLARTLEDLGFTVGRLKTGTPPRLDGSTIDYSQLTAMEPDNPPIPFSFLNDSVWIKPQDQLCCHLTHSNERMARLILDNLHLNQHIREESKGPR
;
A
#
# COMPACT_ATOMS: atom_id res chain seq x y z
N MET A 1 12.32 32.57 3.71
CA MET A 1 12.55 31.32 2.94
C MET A 1 11.23 30.58 2.84
N ASN A 2 10.79 30.23 1.63
CA ASN A 2 9.54 29.48 1.44
C ASN A 2 9.69 28.12 2.15
N LYS A 3 8.73 27.74 3.04
CA LYS A 3 8.76 26.45 3.77
C LYS A 3 8.98 25.26 2.82
N LEU A 4 8.53 25.35 1.57
CA LEU A 4 8.74 24.31 0.54
C LEU A 4 10.20 24.22 0.05
N GLN A 5 10.92 25.33 -0.04
CA GLN A 5 12.35 25.34 -0.39
C GLN A 5 13.18 24.76 0.76
N THR A 6 12.85 25.12 2.00
CA THR A 6 13.46 24.52 3.20
C THR A 6 13.19 23.02 3.24
N TRP A 7 11.95 22.61 2.99
CA TRP A 7 11.55 21.21 2.89
C TRP A 7 12.35 20.43 1.83
N SER A 8 12.51 20.99 0.63
CA SER A 8 13.26 20.33 -0.44
C SER A 8 14.71 20.05 -0.04
N ARG A 9 15.34 20.99 0.68
CA ARG A 9 16.70 20.82 1.22
C ARG A 9 16.75 19.78 2.34
N LEU A 10 15.81 19.83 3.28
CA LEU A 10 15.73 18.87 4.39
C LEU A 10 15.53 17.43 3.87
N ARG A 11 14.63 17.26 2.91
CA ARG A 11 14.38 15.99 2.24
C ARG A 11 15.64 15.44 1.57
N ALA A 12 16.34 16.28 0.80
CA ALA A 12 17.58 15.88 0.14
C ALA A 12 18.67 15.49 1.14
N ALA A 13 18.85 16.25 2.22
CA ALA A 13 19.81 15.95 3.28
C ALA A 13 19.46 14.63 4.01
N TYR A 14 18.18 14.39 4.29
CA TYR A 14 17.72 13.16 4.93
C TYR A 14 17.90 11.92 4.03
N GLN A 15 17.68 12.06 2.72
CA GLN A 15 17.93 11.00 1.74
C GLN A 15 19.43 10.70 1.59
N ALA A 16 20.29 11.72 1.70
CA ALA A 16 21.74 11.58 1.56
C ALA A 16 22.41 10.97 2.80
N THR A 17 21.71 10.88 3.94
CA THR A 17 22.29 10.36 5.18
C THR A 17 22.50 8.84 5.07
N PRO A 18 23.76 8.34 5.06
CA PRO A 18 24.02 6.92 4.97
C PRO A 18 23.49 6.24 6.23
N ARG A 19 22.55 5.32 6.07
CA ARG A 19 22.15 4.44 7.17
C ARG A 19 22.94 3.15 7.09
N ARG A 20 23.49 2.73 8.23
CA ARG A 20 24.09 1.39 8.40
C ARG A 20 22.99 0.36 8.22
N TRP A 21 22.87 -0.15 7.01
CA TRP A 21 22.12 -1.37 6.76
C TRP A 21 23.14 -2.51 6.71
N HIS A 22 22.85 -3.60 7.41
CA HIS A 22 23.53 -4.86 7.11
C HIS A 22 23.16 -5.21 5.67
N ARG A 23 24.13 -5.07 4.78
CA ARG A 23 23.99 -5.46 3.38
C ARG A 23 23.98 -6.98 3.36
N SER A 24 22.80 -7.58 3.47
CA SER A 24 22.61 -8.93 2.96
C SER A 24 22.85 -8.86 1.46
N GLU A 25 23.80 -9.66 0.97
CA GLU A 25 24.01 -9.80 -0.47
C GLU A 25 22.68 -10.22 -1.10
N VAL A 26 22.22 -9.44 -2.08
CA VAL A 26 21.11 -9.84 -2.95
C VAL A 26 21.59 -11.08 -3.68
N LYS A 27 21.23 -12.27 -3.18
CA LYS A 27 21.35 -13.49 -3.94
C LYS A 27 20.33 -13.41 -5.06
N GLN A 28 20.75 -12.94 -6.23
CA GLN A 28 20.14 -13.39 -7.47
C GLN A 28 20.33 -14.90 -7.52
N SER A 29 19.34 -15.67 -7.06
CA SER A 29 19.40 -17.11 -7.18
C SER A 29 19.13 -17.47 -8.64
N SER A 30 20.20 -17.60 -9.41
CA SER A 30 20.22 -18.38 -10.63
C SER A 30 19.97 -19.85 -10.30
N SER A 31 18.89 -20.40 -10.88
CA SER A 31 18.67 -21.82 -11.18
C SER A 31 19.12 -22.85 -10.14
N ALA A 32 18.21 -23.21 -9.24
CA ALA A 32 17.96 -24.57 -8.78
C ALA A 32 16.55 -24.60 -8.15
N CYS A 33 15.91 -25.76 -8.17
CA CYS A 33 14.57 -26.05 -7.64
C CYS A 33 14.45 -25.73 -6.13
N ALA A 34 14.47 -24.45 -5.75
CA ALA A 34 14.34 -23.99 -4.39
C ALA A 34 12.87 -23.65 -4.14
N THR A 35 12.16 -24.57 -3.49
CA THR A 35 10.79 -24.34 -3.02
C THR A 35 10.79 -23.28 -1.93
N TYR A 36 9.92 -22.28 -2.05
CA TYR A 36 9.70 -21.29 -1.00
C TYR A 36 8.78 -21.84 0.09
N ASP A 37 8.92 -21.37 1.32
CA ASP A 37 7.94 -21.67 2.36
C ASP A 37 6.68 -20.81 2.16
N VAL A 38 6.86 -19.54 1.81
CA VAL A 38 5.77 -18.58 1.60
C VAL A 38 6.01 -17.78 0.32
N ILE A 39 5.01 -17.69 -0.54
CA ILE A 39 4.97 -16.80 -1.70
C ILE A 39 3.91 -15.73 -1.45
N VAL A 40 4.33 -14.47 -1.41
CA VAL A 40 3.45 -13.31 -1.28
C VAL A 40 3.28 -12.67 -2.66
N VAL A 41 2.05 -12.60 -3.14
CA VAL A 41 1.69 -12.02 -4.44
C VAL A 41 1.22 -10.59 -4.26
N GLY A 42 2.02 -9.62 -4.72
CA GLY A 42 1.73 -8.19 -4.72
C GLY A 42 2.55 -7.38 -3.73
N GLY A 43 3.29 -6.38 -4.21
CA GLY A 43 4.13 -5.48 -3.39
C GLY A 43 3.41 -4.31 -2.74
N GLY A 44 2.10 -4.42 -2.49
CA GLY A 44 1.32 -3.39 -1.80
C GLY A 44 1.54 -3.39 -0.29
N HIS A 45 0.86 -2.49 0.44
CA HIS A 45 0.99 -2.37 1.89
C HIS A 45 0.78 -3.70 2.65
N ALA A 46 -0.25 -4.47 2.27
CA ALA A 46 -0.51 -5.78 2.88
C ALA A 46 0.59 -6.80 2.54
N GLY A 47 1.06 -6.82 1.29
CA GLY A 47 2.09 -7.76 0.86
C GLY A 47 3.46 -7.48 1.47
N THR A 48 3.82 -6.21 1.67
CA THR A 48 5.07 -5.86 2.35
C THR A 48 5.06 -6.26 3.82
N GLU A 49 3.94 -6.08 4.53
CA GLU A 49 3.82 -6.56 5.92
C GLU A 49 3.85 -8.10 5.97
N ALA A 50 3.07 -8.78 5.11
CA ALA A 50 3.04 -10.24 5.06
C ALA A 50 4.42 -10.85 4.76
N ALA A 51 5.13 -10.29 3.78
CA ALA A 51 6.44 -10.79 3.37
C ALA A 51 7.52 -10.55 4.43
N CYS A 52 7.55 -9.36 5.05
CA CYS A 52 8.47 -9.10 6.14
C CYS A 52 8.16 -9.97 7.37
N ALA A 53 6.89 -10.13 7.72
CA ALA A 53 6.48 -10.96 8.85
C ALA A 53 6.89 -12.43 8.65
N SER A 54 6.55 -13.04 7.51
CA SER A 54 6.91 -14.45 7.24
C SER A 54 8.42 -14.66 7.22
N ALA A 55 9.17 -13.76 6.59
CA ALA A 55 10.62 -13.85 6.49
C ALA A 55 11.32 -13.73 7.87
N ARG A 56 10.84 -12.80 8.72
CA ARG A 56 11.34 -12.64 10.10
C ARG A 56 10.97 -13.80 11.02
N MET A 57 9.88 -14.51 10.74
CA MET A 57 9.54 -15.78 11.39
C MET A 57 10.44 -16.95 10.93
N GLY A 58 11.36 -16.71 9.99
CA GLY A 58 12.33 -17.71 9.52
C GLY A 58 11.93 -18.43 8.23
N ALA A 59 10.78 -18.10 7.64
CA ALA A 59 10.33 -18.73 6.40
C ALA A 59 11.12 -18.21 5.20
N ASN A 60 11.59 -19.11 4.32
CA ASN A 60 12.14 -18.70 3.02
C ASN A 60 11.00 -18.12 2.17
N THR A 61 10.95 -16.79 2.09
CA THR A 61 9.81 -16.03 1.55
C THR A 61 10.15 -15.42 0.19
N LEU A 62 9.24 -15.53 -0.76
CA LEU A 62 9.27 -14.78 -2.01
C LEU A 62 8.18 -13.71 -2.01
N LEU A 63 8.54 -12.45 -2.27
CA LEU A 63 7.60 -11.41 -2.67
C LEU A 63 7.66 -11.22 -4.19
N VAL A 64 6.60 -11.61 -4.88
CA VAL A 64 6.45 -11.46 -6.34
C VAL A 64 5.49 -10.32 -6.66
N THR A 65 5.89 -9.44 -7.57
CA THR A 65 5.05 -8.31 -7.99
C THR A 65 5.41 -7.87 -9.40
N HIS A 66 4.50 -7.19 -10.11
CA HIS A 66 4.72 -6.81 -11.51
C HIS A 66 5.95 -5.90 -11.67
N LYS A 67 6.16 -4.96 -10.74
CA LYS A 67 7.25 -3.98 -10.78
C LYS A 67 7.84 -3.79 -9.38
N LEU A 68 9.14 -4.05 -9.21
CA LEU A 68 9.81 -3.80 -7.92
C LEU A 68 9.81 -2.31 -7.54
N THR A 69 9.78 -1.43 -8.55
CA THR A 69 9.81 0.03 -8.37
C THR A 69 8.52 0.62 -7.77
N THR A 70 7.44 -0.15 -7.72
CA THR A 70 6.13 0.23 -7.16
C THR A 70 5.85 -0.41 -5.79
N ILE A 71 6.79 -1.17 -5.24
CA ILE A 71 6.67 -1.72 -3.88
C ILE A 71 6.48 -0.58 -2.87
N GLY A 72 5.45 -0.67 -2.02
CA GLY A 72 5.14 0.35 -1.02
C GLY A 72 4.51 1.64 -1.57
N GLU A 73 4.02 1.64 -2.82
CA GLU A 73 3.43 2.83 -3.42
C GLU A 73 2.04 3.18 -2.85
N MET A 74 1.90 4.45 -2.44
CA MET A 74 0.64 5.04 -1.99
C MET A 74 -0.18 5.61 -3.16
N SER A 75 -1.21 4.90 -3.59
CA SER A 75 -2.05 5.31 -4.73
C SER A 75 -3.06 6.42 -4.39
N CYS A 76 -3.65 6.39 -3.20
CA CYS A 76 -4.76 7.27 -2.82
C CYS A 76 -4.30 8.52 -2.05
N ASN A 77 -4.58 8.62 -0.75
CA ASN A 77 -4.21 9.76 0.09
C ASN A 77 -2.75 9.65 0.53
N PRO A 78 -1.91 10.70 0.48
CA PRO A 78 -0.55 10.67 1.05
C PRO A 78 -0.58 10.78 2.58
N SER A 79 -1.31 9.89 3.25
CA SER A 79 -1.48 9.93 4.70
C SER A 79 -1.71 8.56 5.30
N PHE A 80 -1.16 8.35 6.49
CA PHE A 80 -1.41 7.18 7.33
C PHE A 80 -2.15 7.57 8.62
N GLY A 81 -2.86 6.60 9.20
CA GLY A 81 -3.62 6.79 10.42
C GLY A 81 -4.98 7.48 10.23
N GLY A 82 -5.47 8.09 11.30
CA GLY A 82 -6.84 8.55 11.47
C GLY A 82 -7.50 7.91 12.69
N ILE A 83 -8.81 8.11 12.88
CA ILE A 83 -9.51 7.62 14.08
C ILE A 83 -9.39 6.09 14.21
N GLY A 84 -9.94 5.30 13.29
CA GLY A 84 -9.78 3.84 13.33
C GLY A 84 -8.42 3.35 12.83
N LYS A 85 -7.96 3.90 11.71
CA LYS A 85 -6.71 3.49 11.06
C LYS A 85 -5.48 3.70 11.95
N GLY A 86 -5.48 4.72 12.79
CA GLY A 86 -4.38 4.99 13.72
C GLY A 86 -4.23 3.91 14.79
N HIS A 87 -5.34 3.36 15.28
CA HIS A 87 -5.33 2.22 16.21
C HIS A 87 -4.79 0.96 15.54
N LEU A 88 -5.32 0.61 14.36
CA LEU A 88 -4.84 -0.55 13.59
C LEU A 88 -3.34 -0.47 13.31
N MET A 89 -2.82 0.72 13.01
CA MET A 89 -1.37 0.90 12.82
C MET A 89 -0.56 0.66 14.09
N LYS A 90 -1.06 1.09 15.26
CA LYS A 90 -0.42 0.82 16.56
C LYS A 90 -0.44 -0.68 16.88
N GLU A 91 -1.54 -1.37 16.58
CA GLU A 91 -1.64 -2.83 16.76
C GLU A 91 -0.66 -3.59 15.84
N VAL A 92 -0.59 -3.20 14.57
CA VAL A 92 0.38 -3.76 13.62
C VAL A 92 1.81 -3.51 14.08
N ASP A 93 2.12 -2.31 14.59
CA ASP A 93 3.44 -2.00 15.16
C ASP A 93 3.80 -2.85 16.38
N ALA A 94 2.84 -3.08 17.27
CA ALA A 94 3.01 -3.95 18.44
C ALA A 94 3.33 -5.40 18.05
N LEU A 95 2.95 -5.81 16.83
CA LEU A 95 3.27 -7.11 16.23
C LEU A 95 4.53 -7.05 15.32
N ASP A 96 5.39 -6.05 15.50
CA ASP A 96 6.61 -5.81 14.72
C ASP A 96 6.38 -5.44 13.23
N GLY A 97 5.19 -4.94 12.89
CA GLY A 97 4.91 -4.43 11.56
C GLY A 97 5.78 -3.22 11.18
N ILE A 98 6.01 -3.05 9.88
CA ILE A 98 6.96 -2.05 9.37
C ILE A 98 6.33 -0.66 9.16
N CYS A 99 5.01 -0.60 8.95
CA CYS A 99 4.33 0.60 8.50
C CYS A 99 4.47 1.78 9.47
N ALA A 100 4.27 1.54 10.78
CA ALA A 100 4.34 2.60 11.79
C ALA A 100 5.75 3.20 11.91
N ARG A 101 6.78 2.35 11.98
CA ARG A 101 8.20 2.77 11.98
C ARG A 101 8.54 3.61 10.76
N ILE A 102 8.13 3.16 9.57
CA ILE A 102 8.38 3.90 8.33
C ILE A 102 7.59 5.22 8.31
N CYS A 103 6.37 5.27 8.86
CA CYS A 103 5.62 6.53 8.98
C CYS A 103 6.35 7.55 9.86
N ASP A 104 7.03 7.12 10.92
CA ASP A 104 7.83 7.99 11.79
C ASP A 104 9.10 8.53 11.14
N GLU A 105 9.52 7.93 10.02
CA GLU A 105 10.68 8.34 9.22
C GLU A 105 10.32 9.17 8.00
N THR A 106 9.04 9.19 7.63
CA THR A 106 8.60 9.72 6.33
C THR A 106 7.44 10.69 6.43
N GLY A 107 6.88 10.86 7.63
CA GLY A 107 5.83 11.82 7.90
C GLY A 107 6.33 13.25 7.88
N ILE A 108 5.53 14.12 7.28
CA ILE A 108 5.84 15.54 7.07
C ILE A 108 4.91 16.46 7.85
N HIS A 109 3.86 15.89 8.46
CA HIS A 109 2.87 16.58 9.26
C HIS A 109 2.20 15.55 10.16
N TYR A 110 2.31 15.68 11.48
CA TYR A 110 1.70 14.78 12.45
C TYR A 110 0.58 15.49 13.22
N LYS A 111 -0.52 14.77 13.50
CA LYS A 111 -1.66 15.31 14.23
C LYS A 111 -2.38 14.22 15.01
N MET A 112 -2.70 14.50 16.27
CA MET A 112 -3.59 13.64 17.05
C MET A 112 -5.05 14.07 16.85
N LEU A 113 -5.83 13.25 16.15
CA LEU A 113 -7.26 13.50 15.99
C LEU A 113 -8.00 13.24 17.31
N ASN A 114 -9.09 13.98 17.54
CA ASN A 114 -9.90 13.89 18.76
C ASN A 114 -9.13 14.09 20.08
N LYS A 115 -7.99 14.80 20.06
CA LYS A 115 -7.13 15.02 21.24
C LYS A 115 -7.90 15.52 22.48
N ARG A 116 -8.91 16.37 22.28
CA ARG A 116 -9.75 16.94 23.36
C ARG A 116 -10.83 16.00 23.91
N LYS A 117 -11.09 14.86 23.29
CA LYS A 117 -12.18 13.91 23.65
C LYS A 117 -11.71 12.73 24.50
N GLY A 118 -10.48 12.78 24.99
CA GLY A 118 -9.87 11.75 25.84
C GLY A 118 -9.17 10.63 25.07
N PRO A 119 -8.20 9.93 25.70
CA PRO A 119 -7.27 9.01 25.02
C PRO A 119 -7.92 7.84 24.28
N ALA A 120 -9.06 7.34 24.76
CA ALA A 120 -9.74 6.19 24.17
C ALA A 120 -10.25 6.41 22.73
N VAL A 121 -10.35 7.67 22.29
CA VAL A 121 -10.83 8.03 20.94
C VAL A 121 -9.79 8.79 20.13
N TRP A 122 -8.55 8.83 20.59
CA TRP A 122 -7.44 9.49 19.92
C TRP A 122 -7.07 8.75 18.63
N GLY A 123 -6.92 9.50 17.54
CA GLY A 123 -6.55 8.94 16.24
C GLY A 123 -5.22 9.50 15.75
N PRO A 124 -4.08 8.81 15.92
CA PRO A 124 -2.81 9.27 15.38
C PRO A 124 -2.91 9.32 13.86
N ARG A 125 -2.47 10.44 13.26
CA ARG A 125 -2.52 10.67 11.81
C ARG A 125 -1.29 11.43 11.36
N ALA A 126 -0.73 11.06 10.21
CA ALA A 126 0.30 11.86 9.55
C ALA A 126 0.06 11.99 8.04
N GLN A 127 0.49 13.12 7.48
CA GLN A 127 0.76 13.24 6.05
C GLN A 127 2.18 12.75 5.78
N ILE A 128 2.39 12.13 4.64
CA ILE A 128 3.55 11.30 4.35
C ILE A 128 4.16 11.73 3.03
N ASP A 129 5.49 11.89 2.99
CA ASP A 129 6.17 12.04 1.71
C ASP A 129 6.12 10.72 0.94
N ARG A 130 5.45 10.72 -0.22
CA ARG A 130 5.24 9.50 -1.01
C ARG A 130 6.52 8.83 -1.47
N ALA A 131 7.48 9.59 -1.96
CA ALA A 131 8.70 8.99 -2.49
C ALA A 131 9.60 8.50 -1.36
N LEU A 132 9.64 9.25 -0.25
CA LEU A 132 10.39 8.84 0.92
C LEU A 132 9.80 7.56 1.51
N PHE A 133 8.48 7.49 1.72
CA PHE A 133 7.80 6.27 2.19
C PHE A 133 8.10 5.08 1.29
N LYS A 134 7.93 5.24 -0.03
CA LYS A 134 8.22 4.19 -1.01
C LYS A 134 9.67 3.70 -0.90
N SER A 135 10.63 4.63 -0.86
CA SER A 135 12.05 4.30 -0.74
C SER A 135 12.40 3.58 0.57
N ARG A 136 11.75 3.93 1.69
CA ARG A 136 11.96 3.29 2.99
C ARG A 136 11.35 1.89 3.06
N VAL A 137 10.16 1.69 2.51
CA VAL A 137 9.57 0.35 2.36
C VAL A 137 10.46 -0.53 1.47
N GLN A 138 10.93 0.00 0.34
CA GLN A 138 11.84 -0.72 -0.55
C GLN A 138 13.17 -1.07 0.15
N ALA A 139 13.74 -0.16 0.93
CA ALA A 139 14.94 -0.45 1.71
C ALA A 139 14.68 -1.58 2.72
N GLU A 140 13.58 -1.49 3.48
CA GLU A 140 13.20 -2.48 4.50
C GLU A 140 13.06 -3.89 3.91
N VAL A 141 12.29 -4.04 2.82
CA VAL A 141 12.08 -5.36 2.19
C VAL A 141 13.37 -5.92 1.59
N ASN A 142 14.25 -5.07 1.02
CA ASN A 142 15.54 -5.52 0.47
C ASN A 142 16.52 -5.96 1.58
N SER A 143 16.45 -5.34 2.75
CA SER A 143 17.31 -5.69 3.89
C SER A 143 16.76 -6.81 4.77
N THR A 144 15.51 -7.25 4.54
CA THR A 144 14.89 -8.29 5.37
C THR A 144 15.53 -9.65 5.05
N PRO A 145 16.17 -10.33 6.02
CA PRO A 145 16.71 -11.67 5.81
C PRO A 145 15.61 -12.66 5.41
N ASN A 146 15.96 -13.70 4.65
CA ASN A 146 15.03 -14.73 4.14
C ASN A 146 13.94 -14.22 3.17
N LEU A 147 14.00 -12.96 2.73
CA LEU A 147 13.06 -12.40 1.75
C LEU A 147 13.73 -12.22 0.38
N SER A 148 13.22 -12.95 -0.61
CA SER A 148 13.57 -12.77 -2.03
C SER A 148 12.53 -11.90 -2.73
N LEU A 149 12.95 -11.10 -3.72
CA LEU A 149 12.07 -10.25 -4.51
C LEU A 149 12.08 -10.68 -5.98
N MET A 150 10.92 -10.72 -6.62
CA MET A 150 10.80 -11.06 -8.05
C MET A 150 9.85 -10.11 -8.78
N ALA A 151 10.33 -9.60 -9.93
CA ALA A 151 9.53 -8.83 -10.87
C ALA A 151 8.84 -9.79 -11.85
N ALA A 152 7.59 -10.17 -11.58
CA ALA A 152 6.80 -10.99 -12.48
C ALA A 152 5.29 -10.79 -12.24
N PRO A 153 4.46 -10.84 -13.30
CA PRO A 153 3.03 -11.04 -13.13
C PRO A 153 2.75 -12.49 -12.70
N VAL A 154 1.80 -12.66 -11.79
CA VAL A 154 1.27 -13.98 -11.39
C VAL A 154 -0.09 -14.15 -12.04
N GLU A 155 -0.21 -15.16 -12.89
CA GLU A 155 -1.41 -15.40 -13.69
C GLU A 155 -2.23 -16.61 -13.22
N ASP A 156 -1.65 -17.55 -12.46
CA ASP A 156 -2.39 -18.72 -11.99
C ASP A 156 -1.77 -19.32 -10.72
N LEU A 157 -2.45 -20.29 -10.11
CA LEU A 157 -2.00 -21.08 -8.97
C LEU A 157 -1.67 -22.51 -9.40
N ILE A 158 -0.62 -23.08 -8.84
CA ILE A 158 -0.34 -24.51 -9.00
C ILE A 158 -1.24 -25.25 -8.01
N LEU A 159 -2.20 -26.01 -8.51
CA LEU A 159 -3.21 -26.71 -7.70
C LEU A 159 -3.09 -28.22 -7.90
N THR A 160 -3.07 -28.97 -6.81
CA THR A 160 -3.04 -30.42 -6.82
C THR A 160 -4.11 -30.98 -5.91
N ASP A 161 -4.75 -32.07 -6.35
CA ASP A 161 -5.74 -32.78 -5.56
C ASP A 161 -5.04 -33.84 -4.69
N ILE A 162 -5.22 -33.74 -3.37
CA ILE A 162 -4.74 -34.70 -2.39
C ILE A 162 -5.90 -35.61 -1.99
N PHE A 163 -5.76 -36.90 -2.23
CA PHE A 163 -6.74 -37.92 -1.86
C PHE A 163 -6.34 -38.54 -0.54
N GLU A 164 -7.20 -38.47 0.48
CA GLU A 164 -6.97 -39.21 1.71
C GLU A 164 -7.46 -40.67 1.55
N PRO A 165 -6.75 -41.67 2.12
CA PRO A 165 -7.05 -43.08 1.93
C PRO A 165 -8.48 -43.51 2.29
N ASP A 166 -9.16 -42.75 3.15
CA ASP A 166 -10.49 -43.05 3.68
C ASP A 166 -11.54 -41.97 3.35
N ASN A 167 -11.20 -41.02 2.48
CA ASN A 167 -12.08 -39.93 2.07
C ASN A 167 -12.23 -39.91 0.55
N SER A 168 -13.46 -40.08 0.06
CA SER A 168 -13.77 -39.99 -1.37
C SER A 168 -13.70 -38.56 -1.92
N LEU A 169 -13.56 -37.55 -1.05
CA LEU A 169 -13.39 -36.14 -1.44
C LEU A 169 -11.91 -35.76 -1.45
N ALA A 170 -11.42 -35.32 -2.61
CA ALA A 170 -10.09 -34.75 -2.74
C ALA A 170 -10.02 -33.38 -2.06
N THR A 171 -8.95 -33.13 -1.31
CA THR A 171 -8.61 -31.80 -0.82
C THR A 171 -7.70 -31.12 -1.82
N ARG A 172 -8.12 -29.95 -2.34
CA ARG A 172 -7.30 -29.18 -3.26
C ARG A 172 -6.25 -28.37 -2.50
N CYS A 173 -4.99 -28.57 -2.84
CA CYS A 173 -3.85 -27.93 -2.21
C CYS A 173 -3.13 -27.00 -3.21
N CYS A 174 -2.75 -25.81 -2.76
CA CYS A 174 -1.95 -24.88 -3.54
C CYS A 174 -0.45 -25.16 -3.30
N GLN A 175 0.29 -25.41 -4.37
CA GLN A 175 1.72 -25.74 -4.35
C GLN A 175 2.61 -24.62 -4.91
N GLY A 176 2.04 -23.45 -5.17
CA GLY A 176 2.79 -22.31 -5.71
C GLY A 176 1.99 -21.49 -6.71
N VAL A 177 2.71 -20.77 -7.56
CA VAL A 177 2.16 -19.83 -8.55
C VAL A 177 2.73 -20.08 -9.94
N ILE A 178 1.95 -19.75 -10.95
CA ILE A 178 2.37 -19.71 -12.36
C ILE A 178 2.53 -18.25 -12.76
N LEU A 179 3.71 -17.92 -13.28
CA LEU A 179 4.05 -16.59 -13.74
C LEU A 179 3.48 -16.33 -15.14
N GLY A 180 3.38 -15.07 -15.55
CA GLY A 180 2.82 -14.73 -16.86
C GLY A 180 3.62 -15.22 -18.08
N ASN A 181 4.86 -15.67 -17.90
CA ASN A 181 5.64 -16.35 -18.94
C ASN A 181 5.45 -17.88 -18.94
N GLY A 182 4.61 -18.42 -18.04
CA GLY A 182 4.36 -19.85 -17.87
C GLY A 182 5.29 -20.55 -16.88
N ASP A 183 6.31 -19.87 -16.35
CA ASP A 183 7.22 -20.46 -15.37
C ASP A 183 6.49 -20.77 -14.07
N GLN A 184 6.87 -21.88 -13.44
CA GLN A 184 6.29 -22.34 -12.19
C GLN A 184 7.22 -22.00 -11.02
N VAL A 185 6.66 -21.39 -9.99
CA VAL A 185 7.36 -21.11 -8.74
C VAL A 185 6.64 -21.84 -7.61
N PHE A 186 7.31 -22.85 -7.06
CA PHE A 186 6.75 -23.70 -6.02
C PHE A 186 6.87 -23.06 -4.63
N GLY A 187 5.80 -23.20 -3.84
CA GLY A 187 5.79 -22.77 -2.46
C GLY A 187 4.76 -23.53 -1.62
N LYS A 188 4.99 -23.63 -0.30
CA LYS A 188 4.08 -24.33 0.61
C LYS A 188 2.81 -23.53 0.93
N THR A 189 2.93 -22.20 0.94
CA THR A 189 1.84 -21.26 1.24
C THR A 189 1.86 -20.10 0.25
N VAL A 190 0.70 -19.68 -0.22
CA VAL A 190 0.54 -18.50 -1.07
C VAL A 190 -0.35 -17.47 -0.38
N VAL A 191 0.13 -16.22 -0.28
CA VAL A 191 -0.62 -15.08 0.27
C VAL A 191 -0.95 -14.11 -0.87
N LEU A 192 -2.23 -13.96 -1.19
CA LEU A 192 -2.69 -13.08 -2.27
C LEU A 192 -2.98 -11.67 -1.75
N THR A 193 -2.23 -10.67 -2.23
CA THR A 193 -2.39 -9.25 -1.89
C THR A 193 -2.47 -8.38 -3.15
N THR A 194 -3.30 -8.81 -4.09
CA THR A 194 -3.44 -8.25 -5.46
C THR A 194 -3.95 -6.81 -5.50
N GLY A 195 -4.43 -6.24 -4.40
CA GLY A 195 -4.88 -4.85 -4.32
C GLY A 195 -5.97 -4.55 -5.34
N THR A 196 -5.78 -3.52 -6.16
CA THR A 196 -6.73 -3.09 -7.19
C THR A 196 -6.50 -3.76 -8.56
N PHE A 197 -5.58 -4.72 -8.64
CA PHE A 197 -5.15 -5.30 -9.93
C PHE A 197 -6.07 -6.41 -10.43
N LEU A 198 -6.69 -7.19 -9.53
CA LEU A 198 -7.55 -8.31 -9.90
C LEU A 198 -8.77 -7.83 -10.69
N ARG A 199 -8.80 -8.07 -12.01
CA ARG A 199 -9.81 -7.53 -12.96
C ARG A 199 -10.08 -6.02 -12.78
N GLY A 200 -9.00 -5.29 -12.51
CA GLY A 200 -9.01 -3.83 -12.33
C GLY A 200 -9.55 -3.11 -13.56
N MET A 201 -10.27 -2.01 -13.33
CA MET A 201 -10.80 -1.15 -14.39
C MET A 201 -10.80 0.29 -13.92
N ILE A 202 -10.20 1.18 -14.72
CA ILE A 202 -10.25 2.62 -14.49
C ILE A 202 -11.48 3.20 -15.20
N ARG A 203 -12.07 4.23 -14.59
CA ARG A 203 -13.17 5.01 -15.16
C ARG A 203 -12.94 6.50 -14.97
N ILE A 204 -13.07 7.27 -16.05
CA ILE A 204 -13.02 8.73 -16.04
C ILE A 204 -14.17 9.24 -16.92
N GLY A 205 -15.21 9.79 -16.29
CA GLY A 205 -16.45 10.10 -17.02
C GLY A 205 -16.97 8.84 -17.72
N LEU A 206 -17.23 8.93 -19.01
CA LEU A 206 -17.72 7.83 -19.85
C LEU A 206 -16.62 6.86 -20.31
N GLU A 207 -15.35 7.23 -20.15
CA GLU A 207 -14.23 6.40 -20.56
C GLU A 207 -13.96 5.32 -19.52
N LYS A 208 -13.71 4.10 -20.00
CA LYS A 208 -13.29 2.97 -19.16
C LYS A 208 -12.27 2.11 -19.89
N TRP A 209 -11.28 1.61 -19.16
CA TRP A 209 -10.29 0.67 -19.68
C TRP A 209 -9.79 -0.24 -18.56
N SER A 210 -9.32 -1.42 -18.97
CA SER A 210 -8.73 -2.43 -18.10
C SER A 210 -7.39 -1.94 -17.57
N ALA A 211 -7.24 -1.89 -16.24
CA ALA A 211 -6.03 -1.41 -15.58
C ALA A 211 -6.09 -1.67 -14.07
N GLY A 212 -4.99 -2.10 -13.46
CA GLY A 212 -4.88 -2.23 -12.00
C GLY A 212 -4.67 -0.88 -11.31
N ARG A 213 -3.82 -0.05 -11.92
CA ARG A 213 -3.58 1.37 -11.62
C ARG A 213 -3.31 2.10 -12.94
N LEU A 214 -3.22 3.42 -12.91
CA LEU A 214 -2.84 4.17 -14.12
C LEU A 214 -1.48 3.62 -14.59
N ASP A 215 -1.39 3.22 -15.87
CA ASP A 215 -0.21 2.63 -16.52
C ASP A 215 0.21 1.23 -16.03
N ASP A 216 -0.66 0.52 -15.32
CA ASP A 216 -0.46 -0.87 -14.87
C ASP A 216 -1.54 -1.80 -15.42
N GLU A 217 -1.09 -2.91 -16.01
CA GLU A 217 -1.97 -4.00 -16.48
C GLU A 217 -2.72 -4.69 -15.32
N PRO A 218 -3.97 -5.11 -15.51
CA PRO A 218 -4.72 -5.87 -14.52
C PRO A 218 -4.29 -7.35 -14.49
N SER A 219 -4.54 -8.03 -13.37
CA SER A 219 -4.40 -9.49 -13.27
C SER A 219 -5.74 -10.14 -13.66
N ILE A 220 -5.75 -10.90 -14.76
CA ILE A 220 -6.97 -11.53 -15.29
C ILE A 220 -6.97 -13.04 -15.03
N GLY A 221 -5.85 -13.73 -15.27
CA GLY A 221 -5.78 -15.20 -15.10
C GLY A 221 -6.14 -15.61 -13.68
N LEU A 222 -5.49 -14.99 -12.69
CA LEU A 222 -5.66 -15.33 -11.27
C LEU A 222 -7.11 -15.13 -10.79
N ALA A 223 -7.85 -14.20 -11.39
CA ALA A 223 -9.25 -13.98 -11.05
C ALA A 223 -10.14 -15.15 -11.52
N ARG A 224 -9.85 -15.71 -12.70
CA ARG A 224 -10.54 -16.89 -13.23
C ARG A 224 -10.23 -18.11 -12.37
N THR A 225 -8.98 -18.31 -11.98
CA THR A 225 -8.57 -19.38 -11.06
C THR A 225 -9.40 -19.38 -9.76
N LEU A 226 -9.61 -18.21 -9.16
CA LEU A 226 -10.42 -18.10 -7.94
C LEU A 226 -11.89 -18.43 -8.18
N GLU A 227 -12.45 -18.01 -9.32
CA GLU A 227 -13.83 -18.36 -9.72
C GLU A 227 -13.98 -19.87 -9.97
N ASP A 228 -13.01 -20.48 -10.65
CA ASP A 228 -12.96 -21.93 -10.94
C ASP A 228 -12.79 -22.78 -9.67
N LEU A 229 -12.13 -22.23 -8.64
CA LEU A 229 -12.06 -22.80 -7.29
C LEU A 229 -13.38 -22.69 -6.51
N GLY A 230 -14.39 -21.98 -7.03
CA GLY A 230 -15.69 -21.80 -6.40
C GLY A 230 -15.77 -20.61 -5.44
N PHE A 231 -14.79 -19.70 -5.43
CA PHE A 231 -14.89 -18.48 -4.63
C PHE A 231 -15.94 -17.51 -5.21
N THR A 232 -16.71 -16.88 -4.32
CA THR A 232 -17.61 -15.79 -4.73
C THR A 232 -16.80 -14.52 -4.96
N VAL A 233 -16.79 -14.03 -6.19
CA VAL A 233 -16.08 -12.80 -6.57
C VAL A 233 -17.06 -11.64 -6.73
N GLY A 234 -16.80 -10.54 -6.01
CA GLY A 234 -17.54 -9.28 -6.09
C GLY A 234 -16.72 -8.16 -6.74
N ARG A 235 -17.37 -7.04 -7.07
CA ARG A 235 -16.69 -5.81 -7.52
C ARG A 235 -16.89 -4.69 -6.53
N LEU A 236 -15.77 -4.16 -6.03
CA LEU A 236 -15.71 -2.95 -5.24
C LEU A 236 -15.20 -1.79 -6.10
N LYS A 237 -15.59 -0.57 -5.73
CA LYS A 237 -15.11 0.66 -6.38
C LYS A 237 -14.52 1.59 -5.33
N THR A 238 -13.43 2.24 -5.69
CA THR A 238 -12.91 3.40 -4.97
C THR A 238 -12.63 4.53 -5.96
N GLY A 239 -12.71 5.76 -5.49
CA GLY A 239 -12.32 6.95 -6.26
C GLY A 239 -11.07 7.59 -5.65
N THR A 240 -10.32 8.32 -6.48
CA THR A 240 -9.24 9.19 -6.01
C THR A 240 -9.45 10.60 -6.57
N PRO A 241 -9.19 11.67 -5.79
CA PRO A 241 -9.29 13.03 -6.31
C PRO A 241 -8.20 13.28 -7.36
N PRO A 242 -8.37 14.30 -8.24
CA PRO A 242 -7.30 14.74 -9.13
C PRO A 242 -6.08 15.21 -8.32
N ARG A 243 -4.91 15.26 -8.98
CA ARG A 243 -3.69 15.87 -8.43
C ARG A 243 -3.55 17.26 -9.02
N LEU A 244 -3.34 18.26 -8.16
CA LEU A 244 -3.23 19.67 -8.54
C LEU A 244 -1.77 20.10 -8.50
N ASP A 245 -1.38 21.00 -9.41
CA ASP A 245 -0.11 21.71 -9.29
C ASP A 245 -0.19 22.68 -8.11
N GLY A 246 0.72 22.52 -7.14
CA GLY A 246 0.74 23.39 -5.95
C GLY A 246 1.08 24.84 -6.29
N SER A 247 1.81 25.10 -7.38
CA SER A 247 2.19 26.46 -7.78
C SER A 247 1.03 27.31 -8.29
N THR A 248 -0.07 26.68 -8.70
CA THR A 248 -1.27 27.37 -9.23
C THR A 248 -2.31 27.65 -8.16
N ILE A 249 -2.03 27.37 -6.88
CA ILE A 249 -2.97 27.54 -5.77
C ILE A 249 -2.69 28.87 -5.05
N ASP A 250 -3.72 29.71 -4.90
CA ASP A 250 -3.67 30.87 -4.01
C ASP A 250 -3.88 30.44 -2.55
N TYR A 251 -2.78 30.26 -1.82
CA TYR A 251 -2.80 29.86 -0.41
C TYR A 251 -3.25 30.97 0.54
N SER A 252 -3.28 32.24 0.12
CA SER A 252 -3.64 33.36 1.01
C SER A 252 -5.10 33.32 1.45
N GLN A 253 -5.95 32.66 0.67
CA GLN A 253 -7.38 32.50 0.93
C GLN A 253 -7.70 31.22 1.71
N LEU A 254 -6.70 30.40 2.04
CA LEU A 254 -6.91 29.09 2.66
C LEU A 254 -6.60 29.12 4.15
N THR A 255 -7.35 28.32 4.93
CA THR A 255 -7.05 28.16 6.35
C THR A 255 -5.90 27.17 6.53
N ALA A 256 -4.77 27.65 7.06
CA ALA A 256 -3.64 26.79 7.42
C ALA A 256 -4.01 25.89 8.60
N MET A 257 -3.81 24.58 8.41
CA MET A 257 -3.98 23.56 9.43
C MET A 257 -2.60 23.16 9.92
N GLU A 258 -2.23 23.70 11.10
CA GLU A 258 -0.94 23.43 11.72
C GLU A 258 -0.85 21.99 12.28
N PRO A 259 0.35 21.38 12.26
CA PRO A 259 0.64 20.11 12.90
C PRO A 259 0.69 20.23 14.42
N ASP A 260 0.70 19.10 15.12
CA ASP A 260 0.92 19.06 16.56
C ASP A 260 2.39 19.39 16.90
N ASN A 261 2.60 20.10 18.01
CA ASN A 261 3.91 20.36 18.61
C ASN A 261 3.86 20.05 20.13
N PRO A 262 4.59 19.03 20.63
CA PRO A 262 5.42 18.10 19.86
C PRO A 262 4.60 17.10 19.01
N PRO A 263 5.14 16.58 17.90
CA PRO A 263 4.56 15.47 17.16
C PRO A 263 4.65 14.17 17.99
N ILE A 264 3.66 13.28 17.83
CA ILE A 264 3.61 11.98 18.53
C ILE A 264 3.91 10.86 17.51
N PRO A 265 4.90 9.99 17.77
CA PRO A 265 5.22 8.85 16.90
C PRO A 265 4.10 7.80 16.79
N PHE A 266 4.04 7.13 15.65
CA PHE A 266 3.22 5.95 15.42
C PHE A 266 3.82 4.71 16.07
N SER A 267 5.11 4.48 15.98
CA SER A 267 5.74 3.30 16.56
C SER A 267 5.89 3.44 18.08
N PHE A 268 5.73 2.35 18.81
CA PHE A 268 6.07 2.25 20.22
C PHE A 268 7.58 2.18 20.46
N LEU A 269 8.37 1.90 19.41
CA LEU A 269 9.84 1.81 19.49
C LEU A 269 10.53 3.17 19.35
N ASN A 270 9.79 4.22 18.98
CA ASN A 270 10.33 5.54 18.72
C ASN A 270 9.86 6.53 19.79
N ASP A 271 10.81 7.24 20.41
CA ASP A 271 10.50 8.37 21.31
C ASP A 271 10.23 9.68 20.54
N SER A 272 10.64 9.75 19.27
CA SER A 272 10.47 10.93 18.43
C SER A 272 10.36 10.56 16.95
N VAL A 273 9.83 11.50 16.16
CA VAL A 273 9.79 11.39 14.69
C VAL A 273 11.01 12.07 14.07
N TRP A 274 11.34 11.73 12.83
CA TRP A 274 12.56 12.23 12.16
C TRP A 274 12.60 13.75 11.93
N ILE A 275 11.43 14.39 11.83
CA ILE A 275 11.29 15.81 11.49
C ILE A 275 11.10 16.66 12.74
N LYS A 276 11.80 17.79 12.83
CA LYS A 276 11.65 18.72 13.95
C LYS A 276 10.27 19.40 13.91
N PRO A 277 9.69 19.78 15.07
CA PRO A 277 8.36 20.38 15.11
C PRO A 277 8.17 21.58 14.19
N GLN A 278 9.17 22.47 14.10
CA GLN A 278 9.15 23.69 13.27
C GLN A 278 9.29 23.42 11.75
N ASP A 279 9.79 22.25 11.38
CA ASP A 279 10.05 21.88 9.98
C ASP A 279 8.87 21.11 9.36
N GLN A 280 7.88 20.72 10.17
CA GLN A 280 6.64 20.11 9.68
C GLN A 280 5.87 21.05 8.74
N LEU A 281 5.29 20.47 7.69
CA LEU A 281 4.51 21.17 6.69
C LEU A 281 3.05 21.36 7.13
N CYS A 282 2.44 22.46 6.70
CA CYS A 282 1.03 22.73 6.97
C CYS A 282 0.14 22.06 5.91
N CYS A 283 -1.05 21.61 6.33
CA CYS A 283 -2.14 21.34 5.40
C CYS A 283 -2.98 22.60 5.21
N HIS A 284 -3.78 22.67 4.15
CA HIS A 284 -4.67 23.81 3.91
C HIS A 284 -6.11 23.32 3.76
N LEU A 285 -7.03 24.01 4.42
CA LEU A 285 -8.46 23.74 4.40
C LEU A 285 -9.17 24.74 3.48
N THR A 286 -10.10 24.23 2.67
CA THR A 286 -11.01 24.98 1.82
C THR A 286 -12.37 24.27 1.76
N HIS A 287 -13.36 24.92 1.16
CA HIS A 287 -14.74 24.43 1.08
C HIS A 287 -15.26 24.46 -0.35
N SER A 288 -16.07 23.46 -0.71
CA SER A 288 -16.92 23.56 -1.88
C SER A 288 -18.01 24.63 -1.66
N ASN A 289 -18.60 25.10 -2.76
CA ASN A 289 -19.68 26.09 -2.74
C ASN A 289 -20.83 25.65 -3.66
N GLU A 290 -21.92 26.41 -3.64
CA GLU A 290 -23.13 26.11 -4.44
C GLU A 290 -22.89 26.08 -5.94
N ARG A 291 -21.91 26.85 -6.44
CA ARG A 291 -21.53 26.82 -7.86
C ARG A 291 -20.90 25.47 -8.21
N MET A 292 -20.00 24.95 -7.38
CA MET A 292 -19.42 23.62 -7.55
C MET A 292 -20.50 22.53 -7.45
N ALA A 293 -21.44 22.65 -6.51
CA ALA A 293 -22.54 21.71 -6.37
C ALA A 293 -23.41 21.64 -7.64
N ARG A 294 -23.79 22.80 -8.22
CA ARG A 294 -24.51 22.87 -9.50
C ARG A 294 -23.74 22.19 -10.64
N LEU A 295 -22.45 22.50 -10.79
CA LEU A 295 -21.61 21.87 -11.82
C LEU A 295 -21.58 20.34 -11.71
N ILE A 296 -21.52 19.79 -10.49
CA ILE A 296 -21.56 18.34 -10.29
C ILE A 296 -22.93 17.76 -10.68
N LEU A 297 -24.02 18.42 -10.31
CA LEU A 297 -25.38 17.95 -10.62
C LEU A 297 -25.65 17.97 -12.12
N ASP A 298 -25.28 19.06 -12.81
CA ASP A 298 -25.46 19.21 -14.26
C ASP A 298 -24.71 18.11 -15.03
N ASN A 299 -23.58 17.62 -14.50
CA ASN A 299 -22.72 16.61 -15.13
C ASN A 299 -22.86 15.20 -14.53
N LEU A 300 -23.83 14.98 -13.63
CA LEU A 300 -23.97 13.70 -12.94
C LEU A 300 -24.25 12.53 -13.90
N HIS A 301 -24.94 12.82 -15.01
CA HIS A 301 -25.27 11.88 -16.08
C HIS A 301 -24.02 11.19 -16.67
N LEU A 302 -22.86 11.86 -16.67
CA LEU A 302 -21.60 11.29 -17.15
C LEU A 302 -21.04 10.18 -16.24
N ASN A 303 -21.58 9.99 -15.04
CA ASN A 303 -21.08 9.03 -14.04
C ASN A 303 -22.14 8.02 -13.56
N GLN A 304 -23.37 8.04 -14.09
CA GLN A 304 -24.47 7.18 -13.63
C GLN A 304 -24.18 5.68 -13.81
N HIS A 305 -23.60 5.29 -14.94
CA HIS A 305 -23.19 3.91 -15.24
C HIS A 305 -22.24 3.32 -14.18
N ILE A 306 -21.57 4.15 -13.39
CA ILE A 306 -20.66 3.67 -12.36
C ILE A 306 -21.40 3.19 -11.11
N ARG A 307 -22.63 3.64 -10.86
CA ARG A 307 -23.44 3.20 -9.71
C ARG A 307 -24.08 1.82 -9.94
N GLU A 308 -24.39 1.48 -11.18
CA GLU A 308 -25.13 0.26 -11.55
C GLU A 308 -24.27 -1.01 -11.43
N GLU A 309 -22.94 -0.89 -11.53
CA GLU A 309 -22.03 -2.04 -11.57
C GLU A 309 -21.40 -2.41 -10.22
N SER A 310 -21.62 -1.60 -9.17
CA SER A 310 -21.09 -1.89 -7.82
C SER A 310 -22.04 -2.80 -7.04
N LYS A 311 -21.55 -3.99 -6.65
CA LYS A 311 -22.26 -4.95 -5.79
C LYS A 311 -21.72 -5.01 -4.35
N GLY A 312 -20.93 -4.01 -3.95
CA GLY A 312 -20.31 -3.93 -2.62
C GLY A 312 -21.24 -3.35 -1.55
N PRO A 313 -20.91 -3.52 -0.26
CA PRO A 313 -21.63 -2.85 0.82
C PRO A 313 -21.47 -1.32 0.72
N ARG A 314 -22.63 -0.62 0.69
CA ARG A 314 -22.91 0.84 0.65
C ARG A 314 -21.85 1.78 0.07
#